data_AF-A0A8S4D0N2-F1
#
_entry.id   AF-A0A8S4D0N2-F1
#
_cell.length_a   1.000
_cell.length_b   1.000
_cell.length_c   1.000
_cell.angle_alpha   90.00
_cell.angle_beta   90.00
_cell.angle_gamma   90.00
#
_symmetry.space_group_name_H-M   'P 1'
#
loop_
_entity.id
_entity.type
_entity.pdbx_description
1 polymer ?
#
loop_
_entity_poly.entity_id
_entity_poly.type
_entity_poly.pdbx_seq_one_letter_code
_entity_poly.pdbx_strand_id
1 'polypeptide(L)'
;MDVDKTIEMAAKELENPPPNTLYFKDPIQMMDLFEAMEQQSGDYLTMLAQTDSLNRRLQSAIKCLKNDTETELENFKYYIDQLNCEISSKEKLEQFLENKFYRIINGLFYECVAGEETLKLKICIEYVYDQVFGHYDEGHTNLYEPMRLIELKYEEYRMAMDCIDIKSIKKAEKKAFSQDAKNEKRS
;
A
#
# COMPACT_ATOMS: atom_id res chain seq x y z
N MET A 1 -56.82 15.74 17.08
CA MET A 1 -57.75 16.85 17.38
C MET A 1 -57.29 17.46 18.69
N ASP A 2 -57.17 18.77 18.72
CA ASP A 2 -56.63 19.51 19.86
C ASP A 2 -57.73 19.70 20.90
N VAL A 3 -57.56 19.09 22.08
CA VAL A 3 -58.62 18.97 23.09
C VAL A 3 -59.05 20.35 23.60
N ASP A 4 -58.10 21.29 23.67
CA ASP A 4 -58.35 22.66 24.12
C ASP A 4 -59.23 23.43 23.14
N LYS A 5 -59.06 23.22 21.83
CA LYS A 5 -59.93 23.83 20.81
C LYS A 5 -61.36 23.28 20.85
N THR A 6 -61.53 21.99 21.18
CA THR A 6 -62.87 21.40 21.33
C THR A 6 -63.59 21.90 22.57
N ILE A 7 -62.86 22.16 23.66
CA ILE A 7 -63.43 22.74 24.89
C ILE A 7 -63.84 24.19 24.67
N GLU A 8 -63.01 24.98 23.97
CA GLU A 8 -63.31 26.37 23.66
C GLU A 8 -64.53 26.53 22.71
N MET A 9 -64.66 25.64 21.71
CA MET A 9 -65.86 25.59 20.86
C MET A 9 -67.12 25.22 21.66
N ALA A 10 -67.05 24.20 22.52
CA ALA A 10 -68.19 23.80 23.34
C ALA A 10 -68.63 24.90 24.30
N ALA A 11 -67.69 25.61 24.94
CA ALA A 11 -67.98 26.75 25.82
C ALA A 11 -68.72 27.87 25.08
N LYS A 12 -68.35 28.13 23.82
CA LYS A 12 -68.98 29.15 22.97
C LYS A 12 -70.38 28.73 22.47
N GLU A 13 -70.61 27.44 22.25
CA GLU A 13 -71.94 26.90 21.90
C GLU A 13 -72.92 26.90 23.09
N LEU A 14 -72.40 26.79 24.32
CA LEU A 14 -73.19 26.85 25.56
C LEU A 14 -73.64 28.28 25.93
N GLU A 15 -73.00 29.34 25.42
CA GLU A 15 -73.42 30.74 25.63
C GLU A 15 -74.74 31.08 24.92
N ASN A 16 -75.07 30.40 23.81
CA ASN A 16 -76.32 30.56 23.08
C ASN A 16 -76.83 29.17 22.63
N PRO A 17 -77.47 28.41 23.53
CA PRO A 17 -77.91 27.07 23.21
C PRO A 17 -78.98 27.12 22.12
N PRO A 18 -78.93 26.21 21.13
CA PRO A 18 -80.01 26.07 20.16
C PRO A 18 -81.33 25.73 20.88
N PRO A 19 -82.49 26.06 20.27
CA PRO A 19 -83.79 25.78 20.88
C PRO A 19 -83.94 24.30 21.24
N ASN A 20 -84.51 24.02 22.42
CA ASN A 20 -84.76 22.67 22.91
C ASN A 20 -85.56 21.87 21.88
N THR A 21 -84.87 21.07 21.10
CA THR A 21 -85.41 20.24 20.04
C THR A 21 -85.18 18.79 20.42
N LEU A 22 -86.24 17.98 20.36
CA LEU A 22 -86.07 16.53 20.48
C LEU A 22 -85.27 16.07 19.27
N TYR A 23 -84.04 15.60 19.50
CA TYR A 23 -83.16 15.05 18.48
C TYR A 23 -83.78 13.82 17.80
N PHE A 24 -84.54 13.04 18.56
CA PHE A 24 -85.32 11.90 18.07
C PHE A 24 -86.79 12.20 18.26
N LYS A 25 -87.60 12.08 17.20
CA LYS A 25 -89.05 12.28 17.28
C LYS A 25 -89.80 10.98 17.58
N ASP A 26 -89.14 9.85 17.34
CA ASP A 26 -89.63 8.50 17.53
C ASP A 26 -88.56 7.70 18.29
N PRO A 27 -88.90 6.96 19.36
CA PRO A 27 -87.99 6.04 20.05
C PRO A 27 -87.23 5.09 19.12
N ILE A 28 -87.79 4.71 17.97
CA ILE A 28 -87.14 3.83 16.98
C ILE A 28 -85.85 4.46 16.45
N GLN A 29 -85.82 5.78 16.22
CA GLN A 29 -84.63 6.46 15.69
C GLN A 29 -83.44 6.41 16.66
N MET A 30 -83.73 6.37 17.96
CA MET A 30 -82.72 6.21 18.99
C MET A 30 -82.21 4.76 19.03
N MET A 31 -83.10 3.78 18.85
CA MET A 31 -82.72 2.36 18.76
C MET A 31 -81.86 2.07 17.53
N ASP A 32 -82.22 2.60 16.36
CA ASP A 32 -81.45 2.45 15.12
C ASP A 32 -80.03 3.04 15.27
N LEU A 33 -79.89 4.17 15.97
CA LEU A 33 -78.58 4.75 16.26
C LEU A 33 -77.74 3.85 17.17
N PHE A 34 -78.34 3.30 18.24
CA PHE A 34 -77.63 2.39 19.13
C PHE A 34 -77.20 1.11 18.43
N GLU A 35 -78.04 0.54 17.58
CA GLU A 35 -77.70 -0.64 16.78
C GLU A 35 -76.56 -0.35 15.79
N ALA A 36 -76.60 0.79 15.11
CA ALA A 36 -75.51 1.22 14.23
C ALA A 36 -74.19 1.45 14.99
N MET A 37 -74.26 2.05 16.18
CA MET A 37 -73.08 2.25 17.05
C MET A 37 -72.52 0.92 17.56
N GLU A 38 -73.38 -0.02 17.94
CA GLU A 38 -72.97 -1.36 18.35
C GLU A 38 -72.24 -2.07 17.20
N GLN A 39 -72.82 -2.06 16.00
CA GLN A 39 -72.20 -2.63 14.81
C GLN A 39 -70.84 -2.00 14.51
N GLN A 40 -70.77 -0.66 14.49
CA GLN A 40 -69.51 0.05 14.23
C GLN A 40 -68.45 -0.26 15.29
N SER A 41 -68.84 -0.38 16.56
CA SER A 41 -67.92 -0.74 17.64
C SER A 41 -67.38 -2.17 17.49
N GLY A 42 -68.22 -3.11 17.06
CA GLY A 42 -67.85 -4.49 16.78
C GLY A 42 -66.87 -4.60 15.60
N ASP A 43 -67.13 -3.87 14.51
CA ASP A 43 -66.25 -3.80 13.34
C ASP A 43 -64.88 -3.23 13.71
N TYR A 44 -64.85 -2.17 14.52
CA TYR A 44 -63.61 -1.57 15.00
C TYR A 44 -62.79 -2.52 15.88
N LEU A 45 -63.43 -3.22 16.83
CA LEU A 45 -62.76 -4.21 17.67
C LEU A 45 -62.20 -5.37 16.84
N THR A 46 -62.93 -5.81 15.82
CA THR A 46 -62.48 -6.85 14.89
C THR A 46 -61.25 -6.39 14.12
N MET A 47 -61.26 -5.16 13.59
CA MET A 47 -60.13 -4.59 12.87
C MET A 47 -58.90 -4.42 13.77
N LEU A 48 -59.09 -3.98 15.02
CA LEU A 48 -58.02 -3.91 16.01
C LEU A 48 -57.43 -5.29 16.31
N ALA A 49 -58.26 -6.30 16.54
CA ALA A 49 -57.81 -7.66 16.81
C ALA A 49 -57.01 -8.25 15.63
N GLN A 50 -57.42 -7.95 14.40
CA GLN A 50 -56.70 -8.37 13.19
C GLN A 50 -55.36 -7.64 13.03
N THR A 51 -55.32 -6.34 13.32
CA THR A 51 -54.15 -5.49 13.05
C THR A 51 -53.09 -5.54 14.15
N ASP A 52 -53.47 -5.86 15.39
CA ASP A 52 -52.57 -5.84 16.55
C ASP A 52 -51.38 -6.81 16.40
N SER A 53 -51.63 -8.01 15.88
CA SER A 53 -50.56 -8.99 15.60
C SER A 53 -49.58 -8.49 14.52
N LEU A 54 -50.09 -7.84 13.47
CA LEU A 54 -49.30 -7.27 12.39
C LEU A 54 -48.47 -6.09 12.87
N ASN A 55 -49.05 -5.21 13.69
CA ASN A 55 -48.35 -4.07 14.25
C ASN A 55 -47.20 -4.51 15.17
N ARG A 56 -47.42 -5.51 16.03
CA ARG A 56 -46.36 -6.09 16.88
C ARG A 56 -45.22 -6.68 16.04
N ARG A 57 -45.54 -7.40 14.97
CA ARG A 57 -44.53 -7.95 14.04
C ARG A 57 -43.75 -6.84 13.34
N LEU A 58 -44.43 -5.78 12.89
CA LEU A 58 -43.79 -4.64 12.25
C LEU A 58 -42.84 -3.92 13.20
N GLN A 59 -43.25 -3.64 14.44
CA GLN A 59 -42.40 -3.02 15.45
C GLN A 59 -41.18 -3.88 15.78
N SER A 60 -41.36 -5.21 15.88
CA SER A 60 -40.24 -6.14 16.06
C SER A 60 -39.28 -6.10 14.88
N ALA A 61 -39.79 -6.12 13.64
CA ALA A 61 -38.96 -6.07 12.45
C ALA A 61 -38.17 -4.75 12.35
N ILE A 62 -38.80 -3.61 12.67
CA ILE A 62 -38.13 -2.32 12.73
C ILE A 62 -37.00 -2.34 13.76
N LYS A 63 -37.23 -2.93 14.93
CA LYS A 63 -36.21 -3.04 15.98
C LYS A 63 -35.04 -3.92 15.54
N CYS A 64 -35.31 -5.07 14.95
CA CYS A 64 -34.27 -5.95 14.39
C CYS A 64 -33.45 -5.21 13.33
N LEU A 65 -34.11 -4.58 12.36
CA LEU A 65 -33.44 -3.86 11.28
C LEU A 65 -32.54 -2.74 11.79
N LYS A 66 -32.97 -2.00 12.82
CA LYS A 66 -32.14 -0.97 13.47
C LYS A 66 -30.89 -1.57 14.10
N ASN A 67 -31.03 -2.63 14.88
CA ASN A 67 -29.90 -3.30 15.51
C ASN A 67 -28.93 -3.88 14.47
N ASP A 68 -29.46 -4.49 13.41
CA ASP A 68 -28.65 -5.05 12.32
C ASP A 68 -27.86 -3.95 11.62
N THR A 69 -28.50 -2.82 11.35
CA THR A 69 -27.85 -1.64 10.72
C THR A 69 -26.76 -1.05 11.63
N GLU A 70 -27.03 -0.92 12.94
CA GLU A 70 -26.04 -0.44 13.91
C GLU A 70 -24.82 -1.37 13.97
N THR A 71 -25.06 -2.68 14.01
CA THR A 71 -24.00 -3.69 14.01
C THR A 71 -23.18 -3.64 12.72
N GLU A 72 -23.83 -3.47 11.57
CA GLU A 72 -23.16 -3.36 10.27
C GLU A 72 -22.28 -2.10 10.20
N LEU A 73 -22.76 -0.97 10.73
CA LEU A 73 -21.96 0.26 10.82
C LEU A 73 -20.74 0.10 11.72
N GLU A 74 -20.86 -0.58 12.86
CA GLU A 74 -19.73 -0.89 13.73
C GLU A 74 -18.70 -1.77 13.03
N ASN A 75 -19.16 -2.78 12.29
CA ASN A 75 -18.30 -3.64 11.48
C ASN A 75 -17.55 -2.85 10.40
N PHE A 76 -18.23 -1.98 9.66
CA PHE A 76 -17.56 -1.13 8.66
C PHE A 76 -16.51 -0.23 9.30
N LYS A 77 -16.81 0.36 10.46
CA LYS A 77 -15.84 1.17 11.19
C LYS A 77 -14.61 0.36 11.58
N TYR A 78 -14.80 -0.84 12.13
CA TYR A 78 -13.72 -1.75 12.45
C TYR A 78 -12.83 -2.07 11.25
N TYR A 79 -13.42 -2.41 10.09
CA TYR A 79 -12.66 -2.69 8.88
C TYR A 79 -11.89 -1.48 8.35
N ILE A 80 -12.49 -0.29 8.40
CA ILE A 80 -11.83 0.95 8.01
C ILE A 80 -10.60 1.20 8.91
N ASP A 81 -10.76 1.04 10.22
CA ASP A 81 -9.67 1.24 11.17
C ASP A 81 -8.54 0.21 10.95
N GLN A 82 -8.90 -1.05 10.70
CA GLN A 82 -7.92 -2.09 10.37
C GLN A 82 -7.15 -1.77 9.09
N LEU A 83 -7.84 -1.36 8.01
CA LEU A 83 -7.21 -1.00 6.74
C LEU A 83 -6.26 0.19 6.91
N ASN A 84 -6.64 1.20 7.70
CA ASN A 84 -5.77 2.33 7.99
C ASN A 84 -4.49 1.91 8.73
N CYS A 85 -4.61 0.98 9.69
CA CYS A 85 -3.43 0.41 10.36
C CYS A 85 -2.52 -0.35 9.39
N GLU A 86 -3.09 -1.12 8.47
CA GLU A 86 -2.32 -1.86 7.46
C GLU A 86 -1.61 -0.91 6.48
N ILE A 87 -2.30 0.13 6.01
CA ILE A 87 -1.72 1.16 5.13
C ILE A 87 -0.54 1.84 5.81
N SER A 88 -0.72 2.36 7.04
CA SER A 88 0.36 3.00 7.78
C SER A 88 1.56 2.08 8.01
N SER A 89 1.30 0.79 8.23
CA SER A 89 2.37 -0.20 8.39
C SER A 89 3.14 -0.44 7.09
N LYS A 90 2.43 -0.50 5.96
CA LYS A 90 3.04 -0.66 4.64
C LYS A 90 3.86 0.56 4.23
N GLU A 91 3.36 1.77 4.48
CA GLU A 91 4.10 3.02 4.20
C GLU A 91 5.42 3.07 4.98
N LYS A 92 5.41 2.68 6.27
CA LYS A 92 6.64 2.58 7.07
C LYS A 92 7.61 1.54 6.52
N LEU A 93 7.10 0.39 6.09
CA LEU A 93 7.91 -0.65 5.48
C LEU A 93 8.54 -0.18 4.16
N GLU A 94 7.77 0.51 3.33
CA GLU A 94 8.24 1.11 2.08
C GLU A 94 9.40 2.08 2.33
N GLN A 95 9.21 3.04 3.23
CA GLN A 95 10.28 3.98 3.61
C GLN A 95 11.51 3.27 4.17
N PHE A 96 11.32 2.22 4.97
CA PHE A 96 12.44 1.43 5.50
C PHE A 96 13.21 0.72 4.38
N LEU A 97 12.51 0.11 3.43
CA LEU A 97 13.11 -0.59 2.29
C LEU A 97 13.81 0.39 1.35
N GLU A 98 13.20 1.54 1.06
CA GLU A 98 13.78 2.61 0.26
C GLU A 98 15.10 3.10 0.86
N ASN A 99 15.09 3.43 2.16
CA ASN A 99 16.31 3.85 2.86
C ASN A 99 17.39 2.76 2.83
N LYS A 100 17.02 1.49 3.01
CA LYS A 100 17.95 0.38 2.96
C LYS A 100 18.51 0.19 1.54
N PHE A 101 17.69 0.34 0.51
CA PHE A 101 18.07 0.27 -0.89
C PHE A 101 19.09 1.36 -1.24
N TYR A 102 18.79 2.62 -0.95
CA TYR A 102 19.72 3.72 -1.20
C TYR A 102 21.00 3.60 -0.39
N ARG A 103 20.94 3.09 0.84
CA ARG A 103 22.16 2.81 1.63
C ARG A 103 23.04 1.74 0.99
N ILE A 104 22.46 0.71 0.38
CA ILE A 104 23.22 -0.34 -0.32
C ILE A 104 23.83 0.22 -1.59
N ILE A 105 23.04 0.95 -2.39
CA ILE A 105 23.51 1.54 -3.65
C ILE A 105 24.61 2.56 -3.40
N ASN A 106 24.38 3.53 -2.53
CA ASN A 106 25.33 4.63 -2.30
C ASN A 106 26.47 4.27 -1.35
N GLY A 107 26.37 3.13 -0.66
CA GLY A 107 27.43 2.60 0.19
C GLY A 107 28.26 1.57 -0.56
N LEU A 108 28.16 0.31 -0.11
CA LEU A 108 29.00 -0.80 -0.58
C LEU A 108 29.02 -0.96 -2.10
N PHE A 109 27.86 -0.84 -2.78
CA PHE A 109 27.83 -1.01 -4.22
C PHE A 109 28.59 0.11 -4.95
N TYR A 110 28.34 1.36 -4.56
CA TYR A 110 29.06 2.51 -5.09
C TYR A 110 30.57 2.37 -4.84
N GLU A 111 30.98 2.12 -3.59
CA GLU A 111 32.40 1.95 -3.24
C GLU A 111 33.07 0.83 -4.06
N CYS A 112 32.40 -0.31 -4.23
CA CYS A 112 32.95 -1.46 -4.96
C CYS A 112 32.99 -1.30 -6.49
N VAL A 113 32.14 -0.45 -7.09
CA VAL A 113 32.03 -0.35 -8.56
C VAL A 113 32.53 1.00 -9.09
N ALA A 114 32.18 2.08 -8.41
CA ALA A 114 32.41 3.45 -8.85
C ALA A 114 33.16 4.31 -7.82
N GLY A 115 33.62 3.70 -6.72
CA GLY A 115 34.43 4.37 -5.71
C GLY A 115 35.75 4.86 -6.29
N GLU A 116 36.29 5.92 -5.72
CA GLU A 116 37.53 6.55 -6.21
C GLU A 116 38.70 5.55 -6.28
N GLU A 117 38.88 4.73 -5.23
CA GLU A 117 39.92 3.71 -5.18
C GLU A 117 39.73 2.60 -6.23
N THR A 118 38.48 2.18 -6.46
CA THR A 118 38.14 1.18 -7.49
C THR A 118 38.39 1.73 -8.89
N LEU A 119 38.04 2.99 -9.16
CA LEU A 119 38.31 3.65 -10.43
C LEU A 119 39.82 3.85 -10.65
N LYS A 120 40.57 4.26 -9.63
CA LYS A 120 42.04 4.34 -9.68
C LYS A 120 42.63 2.97 -10.02
N LEU A 121 42.18 1.91 -9.35
CA LEU A 121 42.62 0.56 -9.61
C LEU A 121 42.33 0.14 -11.07
N LYS A 122 41.13 0.43 -11.58
CA LYS A 122 40.77 0.18 -12.98
C LYS A 122 41.72 0.87 -13.96
N ILE A 123 41.96 2.16 -13.77
CA ILE A 123 42.88 2.94 -14.61
C ILE A 123 44.29 2.35 -14.58
N CYS A 124 44.80 1.97 -13.40
CA CYS A 124 46.11 1.35 -13.26
C CYS A 124 46.21 0.03 -14.03
N ILE A 125 45.18 -0.80 -13.96
CA ILE A 125 45.15 -2.12 -14.64
C ILE A 125 45.04 -1.95 -16.15
N GLU A 126 44.18 -1.05 -16.63
CA GLU A 126 44.08 -0.74 -18.05
C GLU A 126 45.40 -0.19 -18.60
N TYR A 127 46.07 0.70 -17.85
CA TYR A 127 47.39 1.19 -18.23
C TYR A 127 48.42 0.07 -18.36
N VAL A 128 48.51 -0.83 -17.38
CA VAL A 128 49.45 -1.97 -17.43
C VAL A 128 49.08 -2.92 -18.57
N TYR A 129 47.78 -3.18 -18.77
CA TYR A 129 47.29 -4.02 -19.86
C TYR A 129 47.74 -3.48 -21.22
N ASP A 130 47.52 -2.18 -21.47
CA ASP A 130 47.90 -1.52 -22.72
C ASP A 130 49.40 -1.58 -22.99
N GLN A 131 50.24 -1.48 -21.94
CA GLN A 131 51.69 -1.60 -22.07
C GLN A 131 52.14 -3.02 -22.45
N VAL A 132 51.41 -4.05 -22.00
CA VAL A 132 51.79 -5.46 -22.19
C VAL A 132 51.19 -6.05 -23.46
N PHE A 133 49.93 -5.74 -23.77
CA PHE A 133 49.16 -6.36 -24.84
C PHE A 133 48.86 -5.41 -26.02
N GLY A 134 49.13 -4.11 -25.88
CA GLY A 134 48.75 -3.09 -26.85
C GLY A 134 47.40 -2.45 -26.53
N HIS A 135 47.14 -1.29 -27.12
CA HIS A 135 45.99 -0.44 -26.77
C HIS A 135 44.65 -1.09 -27.14
N TYR A 136 43.71 -1.09 -26.18
CA TYR A 136 42.35 -1.57 -26.38
C TYR A 136 41.35 -0.40 -26.39
N ASP A 137 40.84 -0.05 -27.57
CA ASP A 137 40.07 1.18 -27.81
C ASP A 137 38.73 1.27 -27.05
N GLU A 138 38.11 0.14 -26.70
CA GLU A 138 36.78 0.13 -26.05
C GLU A 138 36.85 0.14 -24.51
N GLY A 139 38.04 -0.05 -23.92
CA GLY A 139 38.21 -0.23 -22.48
C GLY A 139 37.55 -1.51 -21.94
N HIS A 140 37.97 -1.98 -20.77
CA HIS A 140 37.40 -3.22 -20.21
C HIS A 140 36.13 -2.91 -19.40
N THR A 141 35.05 -3.67 -19.64
CA THR A 141 33.78 -3.50 -18.89
C THR A 141 33.89 -3.93 -17.43
N ASN A 142 34.80 -4.86 -17.12
CA ASN A 142 35.05 -5.34 -15.76
C ASN A 142 36.56 -5.42 -15.49
N LEU A 143 36.93 -5.44 -14.21
CA LEU A 143 38.32 -5.54 -13.75
C LEU A 143 38.89 -6.96 -13.83
N TYR A 144 38.03 -7.97 -13.80
CA TYR A 144 38.44 -9.37 -13.63
C TYR A 144 39.23 -9.90 -14.84
N GLU A 145 38.75 -9.63 -16.05
CA GLU A 145 39.40 -10.10 -17.29
C GLU A 145 40.81 -9.53 -17.48
N PRO A 146 41.04 -8.20 -17.46
CA PRO A 146 42.37 -7.66 -17.69
C PRO A 146 43.34 -8.07 -16.57
N MET A 147 42.90 -8.13 -15.31
CA MET A 147 43.74 -8.63 -14.21
C MET A 147 44.20 -10.07 -14.44
N ARG A 148 43.29 -10.96 -14.82
CA ARG A 148 43.59 -12.37 -15.04
C ARG A 148 44.57 -12.57 -16.20
N LEU A 149 44.43 -11.80 -17.28
CA LEU A 149 45.33 -11.85 -18.42
C LEU A 149 46.74 -11.35 -18.06
N ILE A 150 46.84 -10.25 -17.31
CA ILE A 150 48.12 -9.75 -16.80
C ILE A 150 48.78 -10.79 -15.90
N GLU A 151 48.04 -11.41 -14.99
CA GLU A 151 48.53 -12.46 -14.10
C GLU A 151 49.06 -13.66 -14.89
N LEU A 152 48.29 -14.16 -15.87
CA LEU A 152 48.72 -15.26 -16.73
C LEU A 152 50.01 -14.91 -17.47
N LYS A 153 50.11 -13.68 -18.00
CA LYS A 153 51.31 -13.24 -18.72
C LYS A 153 52.53 -13.12 -17.81
N TYR A 154 52.32 -12.67 -16.58
CA TYR A 154 53.36 -12.67 -15.57
C TYR A 154 53.87 -14.08 -15.26
N GLU A 155 52.96 -15.05 -15.10
CA GLU A 155 53.35 -16.45 -14.88
C GLU A 155 54.13 -17.03 -16.06
N GLU A 156 53.70 -16.75 -17.30
CA GLU A 156 54.42 -17.14 -18.51
C GLU A 156 55.85 -16.58 -18.52
N TYR A 157 56.02 -15.29 -18.22
CA TYR A 157 57.33 -14.66 -18.14
C TYR A 157 58.19 -15.26 -17.03
N ARG A 158 57.60 -15.56 -15.86
CA ARG A 158 58.31 -16.20 -14.75
C ARG A 158 58.83 -17.58 -15.15
N MET A 159 57.98 -18.42 -15.74
CA MET A 159 58.38 -19.74 -16.24
C MET A 159 59.47 -19.64 -17.31
N ALA A 160 59.35 -18.68 -18.23
CA ALA A 160 60.37 -18.43 -19.25
C ALA A 160 61.72 -18.06 -18.62
N MET A 161 61.73 -17.22 -17.58
CA MET A 161 62.94 -16.83 -16.84
C MET A 161 63.57 -18.02 -16.10
N ASP A 162 62.77 -18.86 -15.46
CA ASP A 162 63.25 -20.06 -14.76
C ASP A 162 63.92 -21.07 -15.71
N CYS A 163 63.53 -21.06 -16.99
CA CYS A 163 64.10 -21.91 -18.04
C CYS A 163 65.39 -21.37 -18.69
N ILE A 164 65.86 -20.16 -18.31
CA ILE A 164 67.08 -19.57 -18.89
C ILE A 164 68.32 -20.19 -18.24
N ASP A 165 69.11 -20.96 -19.00
CA ASP A 165 70.40 -21.49 -18.55
C ASP A 165 71.41 -20.34 -18.32
N ILE A 166 72.14 -20.40 -17.20
CA ILE A 166 73.21 -19.48 -16.79
C ILE A 166 74.26 -19.29 -17.91
N LYS A 167 74.47 -20.31 -18.75
CA LYS A 167 75.38 -20.21 -19.91
C LYS A 167 74.88 -19.24 -20.98
N SER A 168 73.57 -19.17 -21.19
CA SER A 168 72.90 -18.22 -22.10
C SER A 168 73.08 -16.79 -21.60
N ILE A 169 72.92 -16.58 -20.29
CA ILE A 169 73.07 -15.28 -19.63
C ILE A 169 74.52 -14.78 -19.77
N LYS A 170 75.51 -15.61 -19.42
CA LYS A 170 76.93 -15.26 -19.57
C LYS A 170 77.33 -14.98 -21.03
N LYS A 171 76.68 -15.63 -22.01
CA LYS A 171 76.92 -15.39 -23.44
C LYS A 171 76.28 -14.09 -23.92
N ALA A 172 75.10 -13.74 -23.39
CA ALA A 172 74.42 -12.47 -23.65
C ALA A 172 75.17 -11.30 -23.01
N GLU A 173 75.63 -11.42 -21.75
CA GLU A 173 76.50 -10.43 -21.10
C GLU A 173 77.78 -10.21 -21.90
N LYS A 174 78.51 -11.28 -22.28
CA LYS A 174 79.71 -11.14 -23.10
C LYS A 174 79.42 -10.43 -24.42
N LYS A 175 78.27 -10.69 -25.06
CA LYS A 175 77.86 -9.98 -26.27
C LYS A 175 77.59 -8.50 -26.01
N ALA A 176 76.79 -8.16 -24.99
CA ALA A 176 76.50 -6.78 -24.61
C ALA A 176 77.78 -6.00 -24.29
N PHE A 177 78.65 -6.52 -23.43
CA PHE A 177 79.95 -5.92 -23.12
C PHE A 177 80.84 -5.75 -24.37
N SER A 178 80.84 -6.72 -25.28
CA SER A 178 81.61 -6.60 -26.52
C SER A 178 81.00 -5.63 -27.54
N GLN A 179 79.72 -5.29 -27.40
CA GLN A 179 79.00 -4.34 -28.24
C GLN A 179 79.17 -2.92 -27.70
N ASP A 180 79.12 -2.74 -26.39
CA ASP A 180 79.45 -1.49 -25.71
C ASP A 180 80.93 -1.12 -25.93
N ALA A 181 81.85 -2.08 -25.80
CA ALA A 181 83.27 -1.86 -26.11
C ALA A 181 83.55 -1.58 -27.61
N LYS A 182 82.63 -1.92 -28.52
CA LYS A 182 82.71 -1.56 -29.95
C LYS A 182 82.12 -0.18 -30.23
N ASN A 183 81.12 0.24 -29.45
CA ASN A 183 80.54 1.56 -29.54
C ASN A 183 81.45 2.63 -28.90
N GLU A 184 82.15 2.31 -27.81
CA GLU A 184 83.21 3.17 -27.23
C GLU A 184 84.42 3.37 -28.15
N LYS A 185 84.76 2.41 -29.00
CA LYS A 185 85.88 2.52 -29.97
C LYS A 185 85.51 3.21 -31.29
N ARG A 186 84.24 3.58 -31.46
CA ARG A 186 83.71 4.28 -32.64
C ARG A 186 83.26 5.71 -32.31
N SER A 187 83.39 6.13 -31.05
CA SER A 187 83.32 7.53 -30.63
C SER A 187 84.72 8.11 -30.49
#